data_AF-A0A2D3W009-F1
#
_entry.id   AF-A0A2D3W009-F1
#
_cell.length_a   1.000
_cell.length_b   1.000
_cell.length_c   1.000
_cell.angle_alpha   90.00
_cell.angle_beta   90.00
_cell.angle_gamma   90.00
#
_symmetry.space_group_name_H-M   'P 1'
#
loop_
_entity.id
_entity.type
_entity.pdbx_description
1 polymer ?
#
loop_
_entity_poly.entity_id
_entity_poly.type
_entity_poly.pdbx_seq_one_letter_code
_entity_poly.pdbx_strand_id
1 'polypeptide(L)'
;MSQIKYLYISDTAESEPPVQNGEGIMVIDAEGAYYITALISNELYNSDIYAPEINWYLRYTQEQSEAKKEIFKALYEIRYIRHKNSFVKKHSLDVQRSVAIIGEGEEADAFVEYAERFFEVTYISPSKLLGVEGELGAFRVSFEAFNEEEEKEEQQELSIAQIIFCDANNELTKKMGVESLEGNDTEELVKRFRNRIGWYEYAESLKFEPTKCLFMHQDEPTCKSCLDVCPTHGLSYDEEKKEIYFSHLDCIDCGVCVSVCPHQALDFAYFTKEAFLEVAKLSKGKKVLLIAEKYLKEVLDFELPAGFLPLVIETDSFLTQFHFESLLQETESCVLLYAPKVTAVSVKAIEILNQTRGERIFVAKNQEELEASFKLMDTKG
;
A
#
# COMPACT_ATOMS: atom_id res chain seq x y z
N MET A 1 -30.44 -3.23 -5.22
CA MET A 1 -30.37 -2.17 -6.24
C MET A 1 -29.19 -2.51 -7.14
N SER A 2 -29.33 -2.46 -8.46
CA SER A 2 -28.18 -2.66 -9.36
C SER A 2 -27.24 -1.47 -9.21
N GLN A 3 -26.04 -1.70 -8.69
CA GLN A 3 -25.03 -0.66 -8.54
C GLN A 3 -24.61 -0.15 -9.93
N ILE A 4 -24.64 1.17 -10.14
CA ILE A 4 -24.21 1.77 -11.40
C ILE A 4 -22.69 1.64 -11.51
N LYS A 5 -22.17 1.27 -12.69
CA LYS A 5 -20.72 1.11 -12.86
C LYS A 5 -20.02 2.47 -12.77
N TYR A 6 -20.39 3.41 -13.65
CA TYR A 6 -19.79 4.73 -13.76
C TYR A 6 -20.85 5.81 -13.60
N LEU A 7 -20.61 6.75 -12.69
CA LEU A 7 -21.49 7.87 -12.40
C LEU A 7 -20.71 9.18 -12.49
N TYR A 8 -21.29 10.15 -13.17
CA TYR A 8 -20.88 11.54 -13.14
C TYR A 8 -22.01 12.37 -12.56
N ILE A 9 -21.73 13.05 -11.45
CA ILE A 9 -22.65 14.00 -10.83
C ILE A 9 -22.25 15.39 -11.32
N SER A 10 -23.14 15.98 -12.12
CA SER A 10 -23.00 17.33 -12.63
C SER A 10 -23.44 18.28 -11.53
N ASP A 11 -22.49 18.91 -10.86
CA ASP A 11 -22.82 20.09 -10.08
C ASP A 11 -23.15 21.23 -11.06
N THR A 12 -24.22 21.97 -10.81
CA THR A 12 -24.92 22.83 -11.80
C THR A 12 -24.11 24.03 -12.33
N ALA A 13 -22.82 24.13 -12.03
CA ALA A 13 -22.02 25.33 -12.28
C ALA A 13 -20.78 25.17 -13.17
N GLU A 14 -20.10 24.02 -13.28
CA GLU A 14 -18.74 24.04 -13.88
C GLU A 14 -18.45 22.82 -14.78
N SER A 15 -18.74 23.00 -16.08
CA SER A 15 -18.51 22.12 -17.25
C SER A 15 -19.46 20.93 -17.43
N GLU A 16 -20.24 20.97 -18.51
CA GLU A 16 -21.05 19.83 -18.96
C GLU A 16 -20.14 18.65 -19.35
N PRO A 17 -20.48 17.41 -18.94
CA PRO A 17 -19.69 16.25 -19.32
C PRO A 17 -19.76 16.02 -20.84
N PRO A 18 -18.68 15.53 -21.48
CA PRO A 18 -18.63 15.32 -22.93
C PRO A 18 -19.39 14.06 -23.38
N VAL A 19 -20.26 13.51 -22.53
CA VAL A 19 -21.04 12.29 -22.77
C VAL A 19 -22.51 12.51 -22.39
N GLN A 20 -23.41 11.84 -23.10
CA GLN A 20 -24.82 11.76 -22.73
C GLN A 20 -25.14 10.45 -22.00
N ASN A 21 -26.28 10.43 -21.30
CA ASN A 21 -26.81 9.20 -20.71
C ASN A 21 -26.99 8.12 -21.79
N GLY A 22 -26.50 6.90 -21.51
CA GLY A 22 -26.48 5.79 -22.46
C GLY A 22 -25.12 5.53 -23.11
N GLU A 23 -24.13 6.39 -22.88
CA GLU A 23 -22.77 6.23 -23.42
C GLU A 23 -21.78 5.50 -22.50
N GLY A 24 -22.31 4.68 -21.58
CA GLY A 24 -21.55 3.88 -20.62
C GLY A 24 -21.25 4.59 -19.29
N ILE A 25 -21.56 5.89 -19.18
CA ILE A 25 -21.47 6.68 -17.95
C ILE A 25 -22.85 7.29 -17.68
N MET A 26 -23.37 7.12 -16.47
CA MET A 26 -24.60 7.79 -16.05
C MET A 26 -24.28 9.21 -15.64
N VAL A 27 -24.99 10.18 -16.20
CA VAL A 27 -24.89 11.61 -15.88
C VAL A 27 -26.16 12.03 -15.16
N ILE A 28 -26.01 12.60 -13.97
CA ILE A 28 -27.12 13.07 -13.14
C ILE A 28 -26.76 14.40 -12.47
N ASP A 29 -27.74 15.21 -12.12
CA ASP A 29 -27.54 16.39 -11.27
C ASP A 29 -27.40 16.03 -9.78
N ALA A 30 -26.97 16.99 -8.97
CA ALA A 30 -26.83 16.79 -7.52
C ALA A 30 -28.16 16.43 -6.83
N GLU A 31 -29.29 16.96 -7.31
CA GLU A 31 -30.62 16.68 -6.76
C GLU A 31 -31.10 15.25 -7.04
N GLY A 32 -30.74 14.68 -8.19
CA GLY A 32 -31.07 13.30 -8.53
C GLY A 32 -30.15 12.27 -7.86
N ALA A 33 -28.97 12.69 -7.42
CA ALA A 33 -27.94 11.79 -6.88
C ALA A 33 -28.23 11.24 -5.48
N TYR A 34 -29.13 11.84 -4.69
CA TYR A 34 -29.35 11.50 -3.26
C TYR A 34 -29.59 10.02 -2.97
N TYR A 35 -30.10 9.25 -3.94
CA TYR A 35 -30.43 7.83 -3.76
C TYR A 35 -29.68 6.90 -4.71
N ILE A 36 -28.62 7.40 -5.35
CA ILE A 36 -27.83 6.65 -6.32
C ILE A 36 -26.45 6.36 -5.76
N THR A 37 -26.04 5.11 -5.81
CA THR A 37 -24.66 4.70 -5.58
C THR A 37 -24.08 4.06 -6.83
N ALA A 38 -22.79 4.31 -7.04
CA ALA A 38 -22.02 3.74 -8.13
C ALA A 38 -20.74 3.07 -7.64
N LEU A 39 -20.14 2.24 -8.48
CA LEU A 39 -18.82 1.71 -8.19
C LEU A 39 -17.78 2.85 -8.27
N ILE A 40 -17.85 3.66 -9.32
CA ILE A 40 -16.91 4.76 -9.56
C ILE A 40 -17.70 6.05 -9.78
N SER A 41 -17.37 7.09 -9.02
CA SER A 41 -17.96 8.43 -9.15
C SER A 41 -16.92 9.52 -8.98
N ASN A 42 -17.21 10.66 -9.60
CA ASN A 42 -16.51 11.93 -9.36
C ASN A 42 -16.89 12.59 -8.02
N GLU A 43 -17.78 11.96 -7.23
CA GLU A 43 -18.25 12.43 -5.92
C GLU A 43 -18.15 11.35 -4.85
N LEU A 44 -17.67 11.74 -3.66
CA LEU A 44 -17.27 10.82 -2.60
C LEU A 44 -18.44 10.04 -1.99
N TYR A 45 -19.57 10.70 -1.73
CA TYR A 45 -20.69 10.10 -0.98
C TYR A 45 -21.54 9.13 -1.81
N ASN A 46 -21.32 9.09 -3.12
CA ASN A 46 -22.11 8.31 -4.06
C ASN A 46 -21.29 7.18 -4.70
N SER A 47 -20.08 6.89 -4.20
CA SER A 47 -19.27 5.80 -4.75
C SER A 47 -18.51 4.96 -3.74
N ASP A 48 -18.20 3.74 -4.17
CA ASP A 48 -17.18 2.90 -3.54
C ASP A 48 -15.77 3.42 -3.86
N ILE A 49 -15.59 3.98 -5.06
CA ILE A 49 -14.34 4.54 -5.57
C ILE A 49 -14.56 5.98 -5.97
N TYR A 50 -13.89 6.88 -5.26
CA TYR A 50 -13.85 8.30 -5.56
C TYR A 50 -12.76 8.61 -6.58
N ALA A 51 -13.13 9.31 -7.65
CA ALA A 51 -12.25 9.69 -8.76
C ALA A 51 -12.20 11.23 -8.94
N PRO A 52 -11.56 11.96 -8.01
CA PRO A 52 -11.49 13.43 -8.01
C PRO A 52 -10.84 14.02 -9.27
N GLU A 53 -9.92 13.30 -9.88
CA GLU A 53 -9.22 13.72 -11.09
C GLU A 53 -10.15 13.93 -12.29
N ILE A 54 -11.35 13.35 -12.27
CA ILE A 54 -12.35 13.52 -13.31
C ILE A 54 -12.90 14.95 -13.29
N ASN A 55 -13.15 15.50 -12.10
CA ASN A 55 -13.58 16.90 -11.94
C ASN A 55 -12.47 17.85 -12.38
N TRP A 56 -11.24 17.59 -11.95
CA TRP A 56 -10.07 18.37 -12.36
C TRP A 56 -9.89 18.37 -13.89
N TYR A 57 -9.90 17.19 -14.51
CA TYR A 57 -9.78 17.05 -15.95
C TYR A 57 -10.85 17.86 -16.69
N LEU A 58 -12.14 17.70 -16.33
CA LEU A 58 -13.21 18.38 -17.05
C LEU A 58 -13.15 19.90 -16.95
N ARG A 59 -12.77 20.41 -15.78
CA ARG A 59 -12.70 21.85 -15.48
C ARG A 59 -11.52 22.52 -16.15
N TYR A 60 -10.36 21.87 -16.19
CA TYR A 60 -9.10 22.52 -16.54
C TYR A 60 -8.43 21.99 -17.82
N THR A 61 -9.00 20.97 -18.47
CA THR A 61 -8.48 20.50 -19.76
C THR A 61 -8.70 21.51 -20.88
N GLN A 62 -7.65 21.72 -21.67
CA GLN A 62 -7.71 22.46 -22.93
C GLN A 62 -8.19 21.57 -24.10
N GLU A 63 -8.35 20.26 -23.87
CA GLU A 63 -8.81 19.29 -24.87
C GLU A 63 -10.24 19.60 -25.35
N GLN A 64 -10.53 19.33 -26.63
CA GLN A 64 -11.83 19.62 -27.25
C GLN A 64 -12.42 18.38 -27.95
N SER A 65 -13.70 18.46 -28.28
CA SER A 65 -14.38 17.50 -29.16
C SER A 65 -14.24 16.03 -28.68
N GLU A 66 -13.97 15.10 -29.60
CA GLU A 66 -13.90 13.66 -29.32
C GLU A 66 -12.74 13.28 -28.40
N ALA A 67 -11.58 13.94 -28.50
CA ALA A 67 -10.43 13.67 -27.64
C ALA A 67 -10.77 13.97 -26.16
N LYS A 68 -11.55 15.03 -25.90
CA LYS A 68 -12.00 15.35 -24.53
C LYS A 68 -12.81 14.19 -23.94
N LYS A 69 -13.71 13.65 -24.76
CA LYS A 69 -14.60 12.53 -24.44
C LYS A 69 -13.85 11.22 -24.23
N GLU A 70 -12.87 10.92 -25.09
CA GLU A 70 -12.05 9.71 -24.99
C GLU A 70 -11.26 9.67 -23.68
N ILE A 71 -10.59 10.78 -23.31
CA ILE A 71 -9.85 10.86 -22.04
C ILE A 71 -10.83 10.78 -20.86
N PHE A 72 -11.95 11.49 -20.91
CA PHE A 72 -12.97 11.42 -19.85
C PHE A 72 -13.43 9.98 -19.58
N LYS A 73 -13.73 9.21 -20.63
CA LYS A 73 -14.08 7.78 -20.50
C LYS A 73 -12.90 6.94 -20.00
N ALA A 74 -11.69 7.24 -20.45
CA ALA A 74 -10.49 6.54 -20.01
C ALA A 74 -10.24 6.68 -18.51
N LEU A 75 -10.51 7.85 -17.90
CA LEU A 75 -10.33 8.05 -16.45
C LEU A 75 -11.20 7.10 -15.61
N TYR A 76 -12.47 6.91 -15.98
CA TYR A 76 -13.34 5.90 -15.35
C TYR A 76 -12.82 4.47 -15.58
N GLU A 77 -12.41 4.15 -16.80
CA GLU A 77 -11.92 2.80 -17.12
C GLU A 77 -10.62 2.47 -16.39
N ILE A 78 -9.71 3.43 -16.21
CA ILE A 78 -8.47 3.28 -15.43
C ILE A 78 -8.79 2.88 -13.99
N ARG A 79 -9.72 3.60 -13.34
CA ARG A 79 -10.17 3.28 -11.99
C ARG A 79 -10.81 1.89 -11.91
N TYR A 80 -11.57 1.50 -12.92
CA TYR A 80 -12.17 0.17 -13.00
C TYR A 80 -11.15 -0.95 -13.17
N ILE A 81 -10.19 -0.79 -14.09
CA ILE A 81 -9.12 -1.77 -14.32
C ILE A 81 -8.32 -1.98 -13.04
N ARG A 82 -7.94 -0.89 -12.35
CA ARG A 82 -7.26 -0.96 -11.04
C ARG A 82 -8.09 -1.74 -10.03
N HIS A 83 -9.35 -1.37 -9.86
CA HIS A 83 -10.25 -2.05 -8.91
C HIS A 83 -10.43 -3.53 -9.20
N LYS A 84 -10.75 -3.87 -10.46
CA LYS A 84 -11.02 -5.24 -10.90
C LYS A 84 -9.81 -6.17 -10.71
N ASN A 85 -8.61 -5.63 -10.87
CA ASN A 85 -7.36 -6.39 -10.75
C ASN A 85 -6.68 -6.20 -9.37
N SER A 86 -7.33 -5.49 -8.44
CA SER A 86 -6.79 -5.31 -7.09
C SER A 86 -6.90 -6.62 -6.31
N PHE A 87 -5.82 -6.98 -5.62
CA PHE A 87 -5.78 -8.14 -4.71
C PHE A 87 -5.87 -7.74 -3.24
N VAL A 88 -6.23 -6.48 -2.98
CA VAL A 88 -6.28 -5.94 -1.62
C VAL A 88 -7.37 -6.64 -0.82
N LYS A 89 -6.95 -7.35 0.23
CA LYS A 89 -7.86 -7.88 1.23
C LYS A 89 -7.87 -6.92 2.42
N LYS A 90 -9.07 -6.55 2.87
CA LYS A 90 -9.24 -5.76 4.09
C LYS A 90 -9.38 -6.71 5.26
N HIS A 91 -8.66 -6.39 6.32
CA HIS A 91 -8.65 -7.12 7.56
C HIS A 91 -8.99 -6.17 8.70
N SER A 92 -9.51 -6.74 9.77
CA SER A 92 -9.72 -6.03 11.01
C SER A 92 -9.32 -6.92 12.16
N LEU A 93 -8.73 -6.32 13.17
CA LEU A 93 -8.20 -7.02 14.32
C LEU A 93 -8.40 -6.14 15.55
N ASP A 94 -8.82 -6.77 16.65
CA ASP A 94 -8.86 -6.13 17.96
C ASP A 94 -7.69 -6.64 18.80
N VAL A 95 -6.68 -5.80 19.00
CA VAL A 95 -5.51 -6.13 19.83
C VAL A 95 -5.97 -6.12 21.28
N GLN A 96 -6.17 -7.32 21.84
CA GLN A 96 -6.62 -7.52 23.21
C GLN A 96 -5.54 -7.18 24.25
N ARG A 97 -5.92 -7.27 25.53
CA ARG A 97 -5.02 -7.06 26.66
C ARG A 97 -4.15 -8.28 27.00
N SER A 98 -4.22 -9.37 26.23
CA SER A 98 -3.47 -10.60 26.52
C SER A 98 -2.00 -10.46 26.17
N VAL A 99 -1.13 -10.77 27.12
CA VAL A 99 0.33 -10.70 26.96
C VAL A 99 0.95 -12.00 27.42
N ALA A 100 1.74 -12.65 26.57
CA ALA A 100 2.61 -13.73 27.02
C ALA A 100 3.94 -13.15 27.48
N ILE A 101 4.36 -13.48 28.69
CA ILE A 101 5.70 -13.16 29.19
C ILE A 101 6.49 -14.47 29.19
N ILE A 102 7.62 -14.47 28.49
CA ILE A 102 8.47 -15.64 28.31
C ILE A 102 9.78 -15.36 29.04
N GLY A 103 9.99 -16.02 30.16
CA GLY A 103 11.14 -15.76 31.02
C GLY A 103 11.15 -16.62 32.27
N GLU A 104 12.20 -16.47 33.06
CA GLU A 104 12.37 -17.13 34.35
C GLU A 104 13.22 -16.27 35.29
N GLY A 105 13.08 -16.48 36.60
CA GLY A 105 13.87 -15.79 37.63
C GLY A 105 13.20 -14.55 38.24
N GLU A 106 13.83 -14.01 39.28
CA GLU A 106 13.22 -12.96 40.13
C GLU A 106 12.84 -11.68 39.37
N GLU A 107 13.62 -11.30 38.36
CA GLU A 107 13.33 -10.12 37.53
C GLU A 107 12.09 -10.33 36.66
N ALA A 108 11.96 -11.51 36.04
CA ALA A 108 10.78 -11.88 35.26
C ALA A 108 9.53 -11.95 36.15
N ASP A 109 9.66 -12.55 37.34
CA ASP A 109 8.56 -12.67 38.30
C ASP A 109 8.06 -11.29 38.77
N ALA A 110 8.99 -10.37 39.11
CA ALA A 110 8.64 -9.00 39.49
C ALA A 110 7.98 -8.23 38.34
N PHE A 111 8.44 -8.44 37.10
CA PHE A 111 7.82 -7.83 35.93
C PHE A 111 6.42 -8.38 35.65
N VAL A 112 6.19 -9.69 35.82
CA VAL A 112 4.87 -10.33 35.71
C VAL A 112 3.89 -9.69 36.69
N GLU A 113 4.25 -9.58 37.98
CA GLU A 113 3.40 -8.93 39.00
C GLU A 113 3.05 -7.48 38.62
N TYR A 114 4.00 -6.74 38.05
CA TYR A 114 3.76 -5.39 37.58
C TYR A 114 2.84 -5.34 36.35
N ALA A 115 3.04 -6.23 35.38
CA ALA A 115 2.31 -6.30 34.12
C ALA A 115 0.84 -6.74 34.30
N GLU A 116 0.55 -7.62 35.25
CA GLU A 116 -0.82 -8.09 35.58
C GLU A 116 -1.77 -6.95 35.97
N ARG A 117 -1.24 -5.81 36.42
CA ARG A 117 -2.03 -4.60 36.70
C ARG A 117 -2.67 -3.99 35.45
N PHE A 118 -2.16 -4.35 34.26
CA PHE A 118 -2.54 -3.77 32.99
C PHE A 118 -2.98 -4.81 31.96
N PHE A 119 -2.50 -6.05 32.03
CA PHE A 119 -2.69 -7.08 31.01
C PHE A 119 -3.23 -8.38 31.59
N GLU A 120 -3.81 -9.20 30.72
CA GLU A 120 -4.08 -10.62 31.01
C GLU A 120 -2.81 -11.40 30.69
N VAL A 121 -2.03 -11.73 31.72
CA VAL A 121 -0.69 -12.29 31.55
C VAL A 121 -0.71 -13.81 31.51
N THR A 122 -0.06 -14.38 30.49
CA THR A 122 0.33 -15.79 30.46
C THR A 122 1.84 -15.88 30.65
N TYR A 123 2.29 -16.42 31.77
CA TYR A 123 3.71 -16.58 32.06
C TYR A 123 4.21 -17.97 31.65
N ILE A 124 5.22 -18.02 30.78
CA ILE A 124 5.73 -19.25 30.16
C ILE A 124 7.25 -19.33 30.39
N SER A 125 7.73 -20.42 30.96
CA SER A 125 9.17 -20.67 31.04
C SER A 125 9.75 -20.92 29.65
N PRO A 126 10.94 -20.36 29.31
CA PRO A 126 11.55 -20.53 27.99
C PRO A 126 11.70 -21.99 27.57
N SER A 127 11.98 -22.92 28.51
CA SER A 127 12.16 -24.34 28.20
C SER A 127 10.88 -25.05 27.76
N LYS A 128 9.71 -24.46 28.06
CA LYS A 128 8.39 -25.01 27.72
C LYS A 128 7.82 -24.42 26.45
N LEU A 129 8.43 -23.38 25.89
CA LEU A 129 7.97 -22.76 24.66
C LEU A 129 8.28 -23.66 23.46
N LEU A 130 7.24 -24.09 22.75
CA LEU A 130 7.37 -24.93 21.56
C LEU A 130 7.41 -24.08 20.27
N GLY A 131 6.69 -22.95 20.25
CA GLY A 131 6.68 -22.09 19.07
C GLY A 131 5.81 -20.84 19.23
N VAL A 132 6.13 -19.84 18.41
CA VAL A 132 5.35 -18.61 18.27
C VAL A 132 5.11 -18.34 16.79
N GLU A 133 3.86 -18.29 16.40
CA GLU A 133 3.41 -17.97 15.05
C GLU A 133 2.41 -16.82 15.07
N GLY A 134 2.17 -16.17 13.92
CA GLY A 134 1.21 -15.08 13.80
C GLY A 134 1.83 -13.69 13.91
N GLU A 135 0.98 -12.70 14.18
CA GLU A 135 1.27 -11.26 14.18
C GLU A 135 0.64 -10.57 15.39
N LEU A 136 0.97 -9.28 15.59
CA LEU A 136 0.37 -8.45 16.65
C LEU A 136 -1.15 -8.67 16.72
N GLY A 137 -1.65 -8.91 17.93
CA GLY A 137 -3.07 -9.17 18.24
C GLY A 137 -3.55 -10.60 18.01
N ALA A 138 -2.80 -11.43 17.28
CA ALA A 138 -3.21 -12.79 16.91
C ALA A 138 -2.03 -13.78 16.91
N PHE A 139 -1.10 -13.67 17.85
CA PHE A 139 -0.04 -14.67 18.00
C PHE A 139 -0.62 -15.99 18.50
N ARG A 140 -0.21 -17.10 17.89
CA ARG A 140 -0.41 -18.46 18.40
C ARG A 140 0.86 -18.86 19.13
N VAL A 141 0.76 -19.00 20.44
CA VAL A 141 1.86 -19.39 21.32
C VAL A 141 1.61 -20.83 21.75
N SER A 142 2.46 -21.74 21.27
CA SER A 142 2.41 -23.16 21.60
C SER A 142 3.44 -23.46 22.68
N PHE A 143 3.03 -24.14 23.75
CA PHE A 143 3.89 -24.45 24.90
C PHE A 143 3.45 -25.73 25.63
N GLU A 144 4.35 -26.32 26.39
CA GLU A 144 4.06 -27.48 27.24
C GLU A 144 3.49 -27.02 28.58
N ALA A 145 2.33 -27.57 28.95
CA ALA A 145 1.71 -27.34 30.24
C ALA A 145 1.26 -28.66 30.86
N PHE A 146 1.29 -28.75 32.19
CA PHE A 146 0.83 -29.93 32.90
C PHE A 146 -0.70 -29.96 32.89
N ASN A 147 -1.27 -31.04 32.37
CA ASN A 147 -2.71 -31.30 32.41
C ASN A 147 -3.03 -32.10 33.67
N GLU A 148 -3.77 -31.50 34.60
CA GLU A 148 -4.15 -32.13 35.87
C GLU A 148 -5.08 -33.34 35.69
N GLU A 149 -5.91 -33.37 34.66
CA GLU A 149 -6.86 -34.46 34.41
C GLU A 149 -6.17 -35.71 33.84
N GLU A 150 -5.16 -35.50 33.00
CA GLU A 150 -4.43 -36.59 32.31
C GLU A 150 -3.10 -36.96 32.98
N GLU A 151 -2.73 -36.27 34.07
CA GLU A 151 -1.48 -36.42 34.83
C GLU A 151 -0.21 -36.44 33.94
N LYS A 152 -0.20 -35.63 32.87
CA LYS A 152 0.92 -35.57 31.92
C LYS A 152 1.13 -34.16 31.37
N GLU A 153 2.32 -33.92 30.83
CA GLU A 153 2.56 -32.72 30.03
C GLU A 153 1.87 -32.85 28.67
N GLU A 154 1.16 -31.80 28.30
CA GLU A 154 0.42 -31.70 27.04
C GLU A 154 0.77 -30.38 26.36
N GLN A 155 0.83 -30.42 25.03
CA GLN A 155 0.98 -29.23 24.22
C GLN A 155 -0.32 -28.41 24.28
N GLN A 156 -0.22 -27.18 24.76
CA GLN A 156 -1.26 -26.18 24.69
C GLN A 156 -0.92 -25.13 23.65
N GLU A 157 -1.96 -24.50 23.10
CA GLU A 157 -1.83 -23.37 22.18
C GLU A 157 -2.80 -22.26 22.63
N LEU A 158 -2.27 -21.05 22.82
CA LEU A 158 -3.06 -19.88 23.19
C LEU A 158 -2.94 -18.78 22.13
N SER A 159 -4.05 -18.07 21.93
CA SER A 159 -4.06 -16.84 21.15
C SER A 159 -3.71 -15.66 22.07
N ILE A 160 -2.61 -14.99 21.76
CA ILE A 160 -2.02 -13.92 22.57
C ILE A 160 -1.86 -12.67 21.71
N ALA A 161 -2.20 -11.51 22.27
CA ALA A 161 -2.11 -10.28 21.52
C ALA A 161 -0.67 -9.78 21.38
N GLN A 162 0.13 -9.87 22.44
CA GLN A 162 1.51 -9.35 22.47
C GLN A 162 2.44 -10.25 23.29
N ILE A 163 3.74 -10.20 23.05
CA ILE A 163 4.72 -11.09 23.67
C ILE A 163 5.88 -10.29 24.22
N ILE A 164 6.33 -10.62 25.42
CA ILE A 164 7.55 -10.07 26.02
C ILE A 164 8.50 -11.22 26.31
N PHE A 165 9.72 -11.14 25.80
CA PHE A 165 10.81 -12.03 26.20
C PHE A 165 11.63 -11.36 27.29
N CYS A 166 11.88 -12.02 28.41
CA CYS A 166 12.70 -11.44 29.46
C CYS A 166 14.18 -11.35 29.04
N ASP A 167 14.64 -12.25 28.18
CA ASP A 167 16.01 -12.26 27.64
C ASP A 167 16.10 -11.59 26.26
N ALA A 168 17.22 -10.90 25.97
CA ALA A 168 17.41 -10.18 24.70
C ALA A 168 17.68 -11.05 23.46
N ASN A 169 18.08 -12.32 23.64
CA ASN A 169 18.57 -13.17 22.54
C ASN A 169 17.46 -13.94 21.83
N ASN A 170 16.44 -13.24 21.31
CA ASN A 170 15.43 -13.86 20.47
C ASN A 170 15.19 -13.08 19.18
N GLU A 171 15.40 -13.74 18.03
CA GLU A 171 15.14 -13.20 16.70
C GLU A 171 13.68 -12.74 16.51
N LEU A 172 12.74 -13.31 17.28
CA LEU A 172 11.33 -12.90 17.28
C LEU A 172 11.11 -11.47 17.77
N THR A 173 12.03 -10.85 18.52
CA THR A 173 11.96 -9.44 18.95
C THR A 173 11.98 -8.44 17.79
N LYS A 174 12.26 -8.90 16.57
CA LYS A 174 12.12 -8.12 15.33
C LYS A 174 10.66 -7.99 14.86
N LYS A 175 9.73 -8.77 15.40
CA LYS A 175 8.30 -8.72 15.05
C LYS A 175 7.60 -7.65 15.89
N MET A 176 6.79 -6.80 15.26
CA MET A 176 5.93 -5.88 16.00
C MET A 176 5.03 -6.67 16.98
N GLY A 177 4.90 -6.16 18.20
CA GLY A 177 4.15 -6.82 19.26
C GLY A 177 4.97 -7.83 20.06
N VAL A 178 6.23 -8.02 19.69
CA VAL A 178 7.21 -8.82 20.44
C VAL A 178 8.38 -7.91 20.85
N GLU A 179 8.64 -7.77 22.15
CA GLU A 179 9.75 -6.97 22.65
C GLU A 179 10.52 -7.69 23.76
N SER A 180 11.75 -7.26 24.03
CA SER A 180 12.52 -7.76 25.17
C SER A 180 12.37 -6.85 26.39
N LEU A 181 12.31 -7.44 27.58
CA LEU A 181 12.42 -6.71 28.84
C LEU A 181 13.85 -6.16 29.01
N GLU A 182 14.85 -6.97 28.67
CA GLU A 182 16.25 -6.59 28.77
C GLU A 182 16.55 -5.37 27.88
N GLY A 183 17.21 -4.36 28.47
CA GLY A 183 17.55 -3.11 27.79
C GLY A 183 16.39 -2.10 27.68
N ASN A 184 15.21 -2.41 28.21
CA ASN A 184 14.06 -1.51 28.23
C ASN A 184 13.68 -1.08 29.64
N ASP A 185 13.22 0.16 29.79
CA ASP A 185 12.56 0.62 31.01
C ASP A 185 11.17 -0.04 31.15
N THR A 186 10.88 -0.59 32.32
CA THR A 186 9.64 -1.33 32.63
C THR A 186 8.37 -0.49 32.40
N GLU A 187 8.35 0.76 32.84
CA GLU A 187 7.16 1.61 32.73
C GLU A 187 6.91 2.00 31.28
N GLU A 188 7.96 2.38 30.55
CA GLU A 188 7.85 2.73 29.14
C GLU A 188 7.52 1.52 28.25
N LEU A 189 8.03 0.32 28.57
CA LEU A 189 7.66 -0.92 27.86
C LEU A 189 6.16 -1.22 28.02
N VAL A 190 5.65 -1.21 29.26
CA VAL A 190 4.21 -1.42 29.53
C VAL A 190 3.36 -0.36 28.84
N LYS A 191 3.78 0.91 28.85
CA LYS A 191 3.08 1.99 28.16
C LYS A 191 3.03 1.78 26.66
N ARG A 192 4.12 1.33 26.01
CA ARG A 192 4.12 0.97 24.59
C ARG A 192 3.10 -0.12 24.28
N PHE A 193 3.10 -1.21 25.07
CA PHE A 193 2.16 -2.32 24.89
C PHE A 193 0.71 -1.89 25.08
N ARG A 194 0.44 -1.00 26.04
CA ARG A 194 -0.90 -0.42 26.24
C ARG A 194 -1.36 0.44 25.08
N ASN A 195 -0.46 1.21 24.48
CA ASN A 195 -0.78 2.05 23.33
C ASN A 195 -1.09 1.25 22.06
N ARG A 196 -0.74 -0.05 22.02
CA ARG A 196 -1.09 -0.95 20.92
C ARG A 196 -2.47 -1.60 21.08
N ILE A 197 -3.11 -1.52 22.24
CA ILE A 197 -4.43 -2.14 22.49
C ILE A 197 -5.53 -1.37 21.75
N GLY A 198 -6.41 -2.10 21.07
CA GLY A 198 -7.61 -1.56 20.43
C GLY A 198 -7.87 -2.10 19.04
N TRP A 199 -8.84 -1.47 18.38
CA TRP A 199 -9.31 -1.85 17.05
C TRP A 199 -8.45 -1.28 15.94
N TYR A 200 -8.03 -2.14 15.02
CA TYR A 200 -7.29 -1.79 13.82
C TYR A 200 -8.00 -2.28 12.57
N GLU A 201 -7.97 -1.45 11.54
CA GLU A 201 -8.33 -1.83 10.17
C GLU A 201 -7.09 -1.69 9.31
N TYR A 202 -6.77 -2.73 8.54
CA TYR A 202 -5.59 -2.77 7.70
C TYR A 202 -5.86 -3.53 6.40
N ALA A 203 -4.91 -3.42 5.47
CA ALA A 203 -5.04 -3.97 4.13
C ALA A 203 -3.81 -4.79 3.75
N GLU A 204 -4.03 -5.98 3.17
CA GLU A 204 -2.98 -6.72 2.47
C GLU A 204 -2.65 -6.00 1.15
N SER A 205 -1.77 -5.00 1.23
CA SER A 205 -1.41 -4.15 0.09
C SER A 205 -0.22 -4.64 -0.74
N LEU A 206 0.38 -5.76 -0.33
CA LEU A 206 1.50 -6.40 -1.02
C LEU A 206 1.09 -7.79 -1.49
N LYS A 207 1.31 -8.05 -2.78
CA LYS A 207 1.26 -9.40 -3.34
C LYS A 207 2.68 -9.97 -3.33
N PHE A 208 2.86 -11.11 -2.69
CA PHE A 208 4.16 -11.77 -2.57
C PHE A 208 4.16 -13.14 -3.26
N GLU A 209 5.18 -13.40 -4.07
CA GLU A 209 5.40 -14.65 -4.78
C GLU A 209 6.70 -15.31 -4.29
N PRO A 210 6.63 -16.25 -3.34
CA PRO A 210 7.80 -16.91 -2.74
C PRO A 210 8.78 -17.50 -3.76
N THR A 211 8.26 -18.08 -4.84
CA THR A 211 9.06 -18.75 -5.89
C THR A 211 9.97 -17.80 -6.68
N LYS A 212 9.70 -16.48 -6.64
CA LYS A 212 10.53 -15.44 -7.25
C LYS A 212 11.53 -14.82 -6.26
N CYS A 213 11.43 -15.15 -4.97
CA CYS A 213 12.25 -14.53 -3.93
C CYS A 213 13.64 -15.19 -3.86
N LEU A 214 14.71 -14.38 -3.89
CA LEU A 214 16.09 -14.87 -3.70
C LEU A 214 16.51 -15.04 -2.22
N PHE A 215 15.55 -14.95 -1.31
CA PHE A 215 15.78 -15.21 0.11
C PHE A 215 14.94 -16.39 0.57
N MET A 216 13.62 -16.30 0.35
CA MET A 216 12.69 -17.28 0.88
C MET A 216 12.94 -18.67 0.29
N HIS A 217 13.13 -19.65 1.19
CA HIS A 217 13.38 -21.05 0.88
C HIS A 217 14.58 -21.32 -0.05
N GLN A 218 15.56 -20.39 -0.11
CA GLN A 218 16.78 -20.59 -0.91
C GLN A 218 17.88 -21.28 -0.10
N ASP A 219 18.66 -22.15 -0.73
CA ASP A 219 19.81 -22.81 -0.07
C ASP A 219 20.85 -21.79 0.42
N GLU A 220 21.10 -20.75 -0.39
CA GLU A 220 21.96 -19.61 -0.07
C GLU A 220 21.17 -18.30 -0.27
N PRO A 221 20.56 -17.74 0.78
CA PRO A 221 19.82 -16.48 0.69
C PRO A 221 20.74 -15.30 0.36
N THR A 222 20.44 -14.54 -0.70
CA THR A 222 21.34 -13.49 -1.21
C THR A 222 20.75 -12.08 -1.27
N CYS A 223 19.46 -11.90 -0.96
CA CYS A 223 18.80 -10.60 -1.10
C CYS A 223 17.90 -10.26 0.10
N LYS A 224 18.18 -9.13 0.77
CA LYS A 224 17.34 -8.58 1.85
C LYS A 224 16.83 -7.16 1.55
N SER A 225 16.97 -6.68 0.31
CA SER A 225 16.71 -5.29 -0.06
C SER A 225 15.34 -4.74 0.38
N CYS A 226 14.27 -5.54 0.35
CA CYS A 226 12.94 -5.10 0.80
C CYS A 226 12.86 -4.87 2.31
N LEU A 227 13.62 -5.63 3.10
CA LEU A 227 13.73 -5.50 4.56
C LEU A 227 14.45 -4.20 4.90
N ASP A 228 15.55 -3.91 4.20
CA ASP A 228 16.42 -2.75 4.46
C ASP A 228 15.75 -1.40 4.19
N VAL A 229 14.75 -1.37 3.31
CA VAL A 229 14.07 -0.12 2.88
C VAL A 229 12.69 0.09 3.50
N CYS A 230 12.20 -0.86 4.30
CA CYS A 230 10.89 -0.73 4.93
C CYS A 230 10.94 0.35 6.04
N PRO A 231 10.23 1.48 5.90
CA PRO A 231 10.34 2.59 6.86
C PRO A 231 9.69 2.30 8.21
N THR A 232 8.78 1.32 8.27
CA THR A 232 8.07 0.90 9.49
C THR A 232 8.59 -0.41 10.06
N HIS A 233 9.58 -1.03 9.42
CA HIS A 233 10.04 -2.38 9.77
C HIS A 233 8.93 -3.45 9.75
N GLY A 234 7.86 -3.23 8.99
CA GLY A 234 6.77 -4.20 8.80
C GLY A 234 7.16 -5.45 8.00
N LEU A 235 8.41 -5.56 7.55
CA LEU A 235 8.98 -6.80 7.01
C LEU A 235 10.06 -7.29 7.96
N SER A 236 9.99 -8.56 8.34
CA SER A 236 10.99 -9.25 9.15
C SER A 236 11.36 -10.58 8.50
N TYR A 237 12.38 -11.26 9.03
CA TYR A 237 12.82 -12.54 8.50
C TYR A 237 13.31 -13.48 9.60
N ASP A 238 13.29 -14.77 9.31
CA ASP A 238 13.93 -15.83 10.08
C ASP A 238 15.06 -16.43 9.23
N GLU A 239 16.30 -16.32 9.70
CA GLU A 239 17.49 -16.77 8.98
C GLU A 239 17.59 -18.30 8.91
N GLU A 240 17.14 -18.99 9.97
CA GLU A 240 17.22 -20.45 10.05
C GLU A 240 16.17 -21.11 9.16
N LYS A 241 14.94 -20.61 9.22
CA LYS A 241 13.83 -21.06 8.36
C LYS A 241 13.90 -20.52 6.94
N LYS A 242 14.68 -19.45 6.73
CA LYS A 242 14.79 -18.72 5.47
C LYS A 242 13.41 -18.24 5.01
N GLU A 243 12.69 -17.61 5.92
CA GLU A 243 11.35 -17.09 5.71
C GLU A 243 11.31 -15.58 5.88
N ILE A 244 10.43 -14.91 5.14
CA ILE A 244 10.12 -13.48 5.29
C ILE A 244 8.70 -13.40 5.84
N TYR A 245 8.52 -12.60 6.88
CA TYR A 245 7.22 -12.30 7.45
C TYR A 245 6.82 -10.86 7.12
N PHE A 246 5.55 -10.68 6.83
CA PHE A 246 4.94 -9.39 6.51
C PHE A 246 3.92 -9.07 7.58
N SER A 247 4.14 -7.99 8.33
CA SER A 247 3.07 -7.38 9.12
C SER A 247 2.30 -6.43 8.20
N HIS A 248 1.11 -6.85 7.79
CA HIS A 248 0.23 -5.98 7.02
C HIS A 248 -0.35 -4.84 7.86
N LEU A 249 -0.38 -5.03 9.18
CA LEU A 249 -0.76 -4.00 10.15
C LEU A 249 0.27 -2.86 10.22
N ASP A 250 1.57 -3.15 10.09
CA ASP A 250 2.64 -2.14 10.03
C ASP A 250 2.80 -1.47 8.65
N CYS A 251 2.15 -2.02 7.64
CA CYS A 251 2.31 -1.54 6.27
C CYS A 251 1.62 -0.19 6.10
N ILE A 252 2.38 0.82 5.68
CA ILE A 252 1.86 2.16 5.35
C ILE A 252 1.67 2.37 3.84
N ASP A 253 1.59 1.28 3.08
CA ASP A 253 1.33 1.27 1.63
C ASP A 253 2.30 2.14 0.80
N CYS A 254 3.54 2.31 1.28
CA CYS A 254 4.50 3.19 0.62
C CYS A 254 5.03 2.63 -0.72
N GLY A 255 5.00 1.30 -0.92
CA GLY A 255 5.43 0.67 -2.18
C GLY A 255 6.94 0.60 -2.43
N VAL A 256 7.80 1.12 -1.54
CA VAL A 256 9.26 1.12 -1.73
C VAL A 256 9.82 -0.31 -1.82
N CYS A 257 9.31 -1.24 -1.01
CA CYS A 257 9.71 -2.65 -1.03
C CYS A 257 9.44 -3.35 -2.38
N VAL A 258 8.35 -2.96 -3.06
CA VAL A 258 8.03 -3.41 -4.42
C VAL A 258 9.07 -2.91 -5.41
N SER A 259 9.45 -1.63 -5.30
CA SER A 259 10.36 -0.99 -6.26
C SER A 259 11.78 -1.56 -6.22
N VAL A 260 12.26 -1.96 -5.02
CA VAL A 260 13.63 -2.46 -4.84
C VAL A 260 13.78 -3.95 -5.10
N CYS A 261 12.69 -4.70 -5.30
CA CYS A 261 12.75 -6.14 -5.49
C CYS A 261 13.27 -6.49 -6.91
N PRO A 262 14.52 -6.98 -7.06
CA PRO A 262 15.10 -7.18 -8.40
C PRO A 262 14.43 -8.32 -9.18
N HIS A 263 13.88 -9.30 -8.46
CA HIS A 263 13.23 -10.48 -9.03
C HIS A 263 11.71 -10.38 -9.04
N GLN A 264 11.16 -9.21 -8.68
CA GLN A 264 9.74 -8.94 -8.80
C GLN A 264 8.87 -9.95 -8.01
N ALA A 265 9.40 -10.43 -6.88
CA ALA A 265 8.67 -11.27 -5.94
C ALA A 265 7.59 -10.49 -5.18
N LEU A 266 7.70 -9.16 -5.14
CA LEU A 266 6.70 -8.26 -4.58
C LEU A 266 6.01 -7.48 -5.70
N ASP A 267 4.70 -7.30 -5.55
CA ASP A 267 3.88 -6.42 -6.37
C ASP A 267 2.93 -5.59 -5.50
N PHE A 268 2.51 -4.43 -5.99
CA PHE A 268 1.65 -3.51 -5.26
C PHE A 268 0.18 -3.88 -5.50
N ALA A 269 -0.50 -4.40 -4.48
CA ALA A 269 -1.79 -5.07 -4.65
C ALA A 269 -2.91 -4.15 -5.15
N TYR A 270 -2.81 -2.83 -4.88
CA TYR A 270 -3.76 -1.84 -5.40
C TYR A 270 -3.61 -1.61 -6.91
N PHE A 271 -2.41 -1.78 -7.45
CA PHE A 271 -2.13 -1.55 -8.86
C PHE A 271 -1.04 -2.53 -9.36
N THR A 272 -1.44 -3.78 -9.59
CA THR A 272 -0.51 -4.82 -10.03
C THR A 272 0.06 -4.52 -11.41
N LYS A 273 1.15 -5.19 -11.76
CA LYS A 273 1.77 -5.06 -13.08
C LYS A 273 0.83 -5.40 -14.22
N GLU A 274 -0.02 -6.41 -14.06
CA GLU A 274 -0.99 -6.78 -15.09
C GLU A 274 -2.01 -5.66 -15.31
N ALA A 275 -2.52 -5.08 -14.22
CA ALA A 275 -3.43 -3.94 -14.27
C ALA A 275 -2.74 -2.71 -14.90
N PHE A 276 -1.46 -2.48 -14.56
CA PHE A 276 -0.68 -1.37 -15.08
C PHE A 276 -0.46 -1.48 -16.59
N LEU A 277 -0.18 -2.68 -17.10
CA LEU A 277 -0.09 -2.93 -18.55
C LEU A 277 -1.43 -2.69 -19.27
N GLU A 278 -2.56 -3.06 -18.65
CA GLU A 278 -3.89 -2.80 -19.21
C GLU A 278 -4.20 -1.30 -19.23
N VAL A 279 -3.87 -0.57 -18.15
CA VAL A 279 -3.99 0.89 -18.08
C VAL A 279 -3.08 1.59 -19.09
N ALA A 280 -1.84 1.13 -19.24
CA ALA A 280 -0.88 1.74 -20.17
C ALA A 280 -1.44 1.81 -21.61
N LYS A 281 -2.20 0.80 -22.05
CA LYS A 281 -2.84 0.79 -23.38
C LYS A 281 -3.82 1.94 -23.60
N LEU A 282 -4.44 2.47 -22.55
CA LEU A 282 -5.35 3.62 -22.63
C LEU A 282 -4.61 4.94 -22.89
N SER A 283 -3.30 4.97 -22.66
CA SER A 283 -2.43 6.12 -22.92
C SER A 283 -2.01 6.28 -24.38
N LYS A 284 -2.42 5.38 -25.28
CA LYS A 284 -2.01 5.42 -26.68
C LYS A 284 -2.27 6.77 -27.33
N GLY A 285 -1.21 7.34 -27.91
CA GLY A 285 -1.23 8.64 -28.58
C GLY A 285 -1.36 9.86 -27.66
N LYS A 286 -1.22 9.69 -26.34
CA LYS A 286 -1.41 10.74 -25.33
C LYS A 286 -0.15 10.92 -24.51
N LYS A 287 0.20 12.15 -24.15
CA LYS A 287 1.22 12.43 -23.13
C LYS A 287 0.67 11.97 -21.77
N VAL A 288 1.45 11.29 -20.94
CA VAL A 288 0.96 10.82 -19.63
C VAL A 288 1.47 11.75 -18.54
N LEU A 289 0.56 12.26 -17.71
CA LEU A 289 0.90 12.95 -16.47
C LEU A 289 0.64 12.00 -15.29
N LEU A 290 1.71 11.40 -14.77
CA LEU A 290 1.69 10.53 -13.60
C LEU A 290 1.69 11.35 -12.31
N ILE A 291 0.70 11.11 -11.44
CA ILE A 291 0.57 11.83 -10.16
C ILE A 291 0.13 10.84 -9.07
N ALA A 292 0.78 10.87 -7.90
CA ALA A 292 0.31 10.11 -6.75
C ALA A 292 -0.89 10.79 -6.08
N GLU A 293 -1.87 10.02 -5.57
CA GLU A 293 -3.11 10.54 -4.96
C GLU A 293 -2.85 11.57 -3.86
N LYS A 294 -1.83 11.35 -3.02
CA LYS A 294 -1.41 12.29 -1.97
C LYS A 294 -1.03 13.69 -2.49
N TYR A 295 -0.59 13.81 -3.74
CA TYR A 295 -0.16 15.06 -4.37
C TYR A 295 -1.26 15.69 -5.24
N LEU A 296 -2.38 15.01 -5.46
CA LEU A 296 -3.41 15.48 -6.39
C LEU A 296 -3.94 16.87 -6.00
N LYS A 297 -4.13 17.13 -4.70
CA LYS A 297 -4.59 18.44 -4.18
C LYS A 297 -3.67 19.61 -4.55
N GLU A 298 -2.40 19.35 -4.81
CA GLU A 298 -1.45 20.39 -5.23
C GLU A 298 -1.63 20.78 -6.70
N VAL A 299 -2.30 19.95 -7.50
CA VAL A 299 -2.44 20.17 -8.96
C VAL A 299 -3.88 20.33 -9.43
N LEU A 300 -4.87 20.22 -8.53
CA LEU A 300 -6.29 20.30 -8.86
C LEU A 300 -6.73 21.61 -9.53
N ASP A 301 -5.93 22.67 -9.47
CA ASP A 301 -6.23 23.97 -10.08
C ASP A 301 -5.35 24.32 -11.29
N PHE A 302 -4.59 23.35 -11.81
CA PHE A 302 -3.72 23.54 -12.97
C PHE A 302 -4.45 23.31 -14.27
N GLU A 303 -4.26 24.23 -15.22
CA GLU A 303 -4.61 24.01 -16.62
C GLU A 303 -3.87 22.80 -17.18
N LEU A 304 -4.61 21.90 -17.82
CA LEU A 304 -4.07 20.70 -18.43
C LEU A 304 -4.00 20.90 -19.95
N PRO A 305 -2.79 20.96 -20.55
CA PRO A 305 -2.65 21.11 -21.99
C PRO A 305 -3.29 19.95 -22.78
N ALA A 306 -3.67 20.23 -24.02
CA ALA A 306 -4.25 19.22 -24.90
C ALA A 306 -3.31 18.01 -25.10
N GLY A 307 -3.90 16.82 -25.22
CA GLY A 307 -3.18 15.57 -25.39
C GLY A 307 -2.61 14.95 -24.11
N PHE A 308 -2.76 15.56 -22.92
CA PHE A 308 -2.38 14.95 -21.66
C PHE A 308 -3.48 14.06 -21.06
N LEU A 309 -3.10 12.84 -20.70
CA LEU A 309 -3.87 11.93 -19.86
C LEU A 309 -3.36 12.01 -18.42
N PRO A 310 -4.15 12.53 -17.46
CA PRO A 310 -3.78 12.46 -16.06
C PRO A 310 -3.96 11.03 -15.55
N LEU A 311 -2.86 10.38 -15.19
CA LEU A 311 -2.84 9.04 -14.63
C LEU A 311 -2.53 9.14 -13.14
N VAL A 312 -3.60 9.12 -12.34
CA VAL A 312 -3.50 9.12 -10.88
C VAL A 312 -3.24 7.71 -10.36
N ILE A 313 -2.24 7.57 -9.50
CA ILE A 313 -1.79 6.32 -8.88
C ILE A 313 -1.79 6.45 -7.36
N GLU A 314 -1.85 5.36 -6.62
CA GLU A 314 -1.89 5.36 -5.15
C GLU A 314 -0.65 6.02 -4.54
N THR A 315 0.53 5.63 -5.03
CA THR A 315 1.82 6.17 -4.59
C THR A 315 2.83 6.10 -5.72
N ASP A 316 3.76 7.06 -5.76
CA ASP A 316 4.83 7.13 -6.76
C ASP A 316 6.00 6.20 -6.45
N SER A 317 6.09 5.71 -5.20
CA SER A 317 7.27 5.02 -4.70
C SER A 317 7.39 3.55 -5.12
N PHE A 318 6.34 2.95 -5.69
CA PHE A 318 6.42 1.61 -6.31
C PHE A 318 6.95 1.64 -7.75
N LEU A 319 7.06 2.83 -8.37
CA LEU A 319 7.43 2.96 -9.77
C LEU A 319 8.87 2.52 -10.03
N THR A 320 9.03 1.68 -11.04
CA THR A 320 10.30 1.10 -11.50
C THR A 320 10.46 1.30 -12.99
N GLN A 321 11.61 0.88 -13.54
CA GLN A 321 11.86 0.86 -14.98
C GLN A 321 10.73 0.19 -15.77
N PHE A 322 10.17 -0.91 -15.27
CA PHE A 322 9.03 -1.60 -15.90
C PHE A 322 7.83 -0.68 -16.15
N HIS A 323 7.47 0.15 -15.17
CA HIS A 323 6.30 1.02 -15.24
C HIS A 323 6.50 2.13 -16.29
N PHE A 324 7.65 2.79 -16.23
CA PHE A 324 8.00 3.82 -17.21
C PHE A 324 8.12 3.24 -18.63
N GLU A 325 8.74 2.07 -18.79
CA GLU A 325 8.83 1.39 -20.08
C GLU A 325 7.46 1.02 -20.64
N SER A 326 6.58 0.48 -19.80
CA SER A 326 5.22 0.09 -20.20
C SER A 326 4.44 1.29 -20.73
N LEU A 327 4.55 2.45 -20.06
CA LEU A 327 3.93 3.68 -20.56
C LEU A 327 4.58 4.14 -21.86
N LEU A 328 5.91 4.24 -21.92
CA LEU A 328 6.62 4.72 -23.11
C LEU A 328 6.34 3.87 -24.37
N GLN A 329 6.11 2.57 -24.19
CA GLN A 329 5.75 1.65 -25.28
C GLN A 329 4.35 1.94 -25.84
N GLU A 330 3.38 2.28 -24.97
CA GLU A 330 1.99 2.48 -25.38
C GLU A 330 1.71 3.92 -25.81
N THR A 331 2.23 4.92 -25.07
CA THR A 331 2.02 6.34 -25.38
C THR A 331 2.62 6.74 -26.73
N GLU A 332 3.78 6.17 -27.08
CA GLU A 332 4.65 6.65 -28.16
C GLU A 332 5.04 8.14 -28.06
N SER A 333 4.67 8.85 -26.99
CA SER A 333 4.98 10.26 -26.71
C SER A 333 5.86 10.40 -25.45
N CYS A 334 5.51 11.26 -24.50
CA CYS A 334 6.29 11.53 -23.30
C CYS A 334 5.50 11.23 -22.02
N VAL A 335 6.23 10.96 -20.94
CA VAL A 335 5.69 10.78 -19.59
C VAL A 335 6.21 11.89 -18.70
N LEU A 336 5.32 12.55 -17.96
CA LEU A 336 5.65 13.55 -16.96
C LEU A 336 5.25 13.02 -15.59
N LEU A 337 6.21 12.89 -14.68
CA LEU A 337 5.97 12.52 -13.28
C LEU A 337 5.92 13.77 -12.41
N TYR A 338 4.78 14.04 -11.79
CA TYR A 338 4.70 15.01 -10.68
C TYR A 338 5.00 14.31 -9.36
N ALA A 339 6.16 14.59 -8.78
CA ALA A 339 6.59 13.99 -7.52
C ALA A 339 7.59 14.91 -6.81
N PRO A 340 7.17 15.60 -5.72
CA PRO A 340 8.07 16.43 -4.91
C PRO A 340 9.31 15.71 -4.39
N LYS A 341 9.18 14.41 -4.11
CA LYS A 341 10.28 13.53 -3.76
C LYS A 341 10.20 12.27 -4.61
N VAL A 342 11.28 11.96 -5.32
CA VAL A 342 11.39 10.77 -6.17
C VAL A 342 12.32 9.76 -5.50
N THR A 343 11.99 8.47 -5.58
CA THR A 343 12.84 7.40 -5.03
C THR A 343 14.13 7.25 -5.85
N ALA A 344 15.19 6.74 -5.23
CA ALA A 344 16.45 6.46 -5.93
C ALA A 344 16.26 5.44 -7.07
N VAL A 345 15.33 4.49 -6.90
CA VAL A 345 14.97 3.50 -7.93
C VAL A 345 14.37 4.18 -9.15
N SER A 346 13.37 5.05 -8.94
CA SER A 346 12.71 5.75 -10.04
C SER A 346 13.65 6.75 -10.73
N VAL A 347 14.50 7.48 -9.97
CA VAL A 347 15.54 8.35 -10.56
C VAL A 347 16.44 7.57 -11.51
N LYS A 348 17.01 6.45 -11.04
CA LYS A 348 17.89 5.62 -11.86
C LYS A 348 17.18 5.05 -13.09
N ALA A 349 15.93 4.61 -12.93
CA ALA A 349 15.12 4.12 -14.04
C ALA A 349 14.89 5.19 -15.12
N ILE A 350 14.53 6.40 -14.69
CA ILE A 350 14.30 7.55 -15.58
C ILE A 350 15.59 7.92 -16.33
N GLU A 351 16.73 7.98 -15.63
CA GLU A 351 18.03 8.26 -16.24
C GLU A 351 18.39 7.23 -17.32
N ILE A 352 18.28 5.94 -17.02
CA ILE A 352 18.57 4.84 -17.96
C ILE A 352 17.67 4.94 -19.18
N LEU A 353 16.37 5.17 -18.98
CA LEU A 353 15.41 5.23 -20.08
C LEU A 353 15.59 6.46 -20.94
N ASN A 354 15.84 7.63 -20.35
CA ASN A 354 16.11 8.84 -21.12
C ASN A 354 17.41 8.74 -21.92
N GLN A 355 18.43 8.06 -21.39
CA GLN A 355 19.67 7.79 -22.13
C GLN A 355 19.45 6.84 -23.32
N THR A 356 18.57 5.85 -23.18
CA THR A 356 18.38 4.78 -24.19
C THR A 356 17.26 5.06 -25.19
N ARG A 357 16.26 5.85 -24.82
CA ARG A 357 15.05 6.14 -25.62
C ARG A 357 14.92 7.62 -26.03
N GLY A 358 15.91 8.44 -25.68
CA GLY A 358 15.83 9.89 -25.76
C GLY A 358 15.08 10.49 -24.57
N GLU A 359 15.28 11.78 -24.33
CA GLU A 359 14.66 12.51 -23.21
C GLU A 359 13.13 12.59 -23.38
N ARG A 360 12.43 11.61 -22.80
CA ARG A 360 10.98 11.38 -22.95
C ARG A 360 10.25 11.25 -21.61
N ILE A 361 10.98 11.05 -20.51
CA ILE A 361 10.43 11.06 -19.16
C ILE A 361 10.91 12.32 -18.45
N PHE A 362 9.97 13.14 -18.02
CA PHE A 362 10.21 14.39 -17.31
C PHE A 362 9.73 14.27 -15.87
N VAL A 363 10.33 15.06 -14.98
CA VAL A 363 9.98 15.10 -13.56
C VAL A 363 9.73 16.54 -13.16
N ALA A 364 8.60 16.79 -12.52
CA ALA A 364 8.28 18.04 -11.86
C ALA A 364 8.16 17.82 -10.36
N LYS A 365 8.93 18.56 -9.55
CA LYS A 365 8.93 18.45 -8.09
C LYS A 365 8.03 19.48 -7.40
N ASN A 366 7.55 20.44 -8.15
CA ASN A 366 6.68 21.52 -7.67
C ASN A 366 5.87 22.05 -8.86
N GLN A 367 4.93 22.93 -8.54
CA GLN A 367 4.02 23.55 -9.50
C GLN A 367 4.74 24.36 -10.60
N GLU A 368 5.80 25.10 -10.27
CA GLU A 368 6.56 25.87 -11.26
C GLU A 368 7.25 24.96 -12.28
N GLU A 369 7.86 23.87 -11.82
CA GLU A 369 8.46 22.85 -12.68
C GLU A 369 7.42 22.12 -13.54
N LEU A 370 6.20 21.93 -13.01
CA LEU A 370 5.09 21.30 -13.74
C LEU A 370 4.68 22.16 -14.94
N GLU A 371 4.45 23.45 -14.73
CA GLU A 371 4.13 24.39 -15.82
C GLU A 371 5.25 24.50 -16.85
N ALA A 372 6.50 24.55 -16.39
CA ALA A 372 7.65 24.59 -17.28
C ALA A 372 7.74 23.32 -18.13
N SER A 373 7.45 22.16 -17.54
CA SER A 373 7.45 20.86 -18.23
C SER A 373 6.37 20.77 -19.28
N PHE A 374 5.15 21.27 -19.01
CA PHE A 374 4.09 21.36 -20.02
C PHE A 374 4.54 22.13 -21.26
N LYS A 375 5.11 23.34 -21.08
CA LYS A 375 5.62 24.17 -22.17
C LYS A 375 6.74 23.47 -22.96
N LEU A 376 7.65 22.80 -22.26
CA LEU A 376 8.74 22.05 -22.89
C LEU A 376 8.22 20.89 -23.74
N MET A 377 7.26 20.13 -23.22
CA MET A 377 6.72 18.94 -23.87
C MET A 377 5.79 19.27 -25.05
N ASP A 378 5.23 20.48 -25.13
CA ASP A 378 4.50 20.94 -26.31
C ASP A 378 5.43 21.24 -27.50
N THR A 379 6.69 21.62 -27.24
CA THR A 379 7.66 21.89 -28.31
C THR A 379 8.37 20.64 -28.85
N LYS A 380 8.29 19.52 -28.13
CA LYS A 380 8.95 18.24 -28.46
C LYS A 380 8.00 17.18 -29.05
N GLY A 381 6.77 17.58 -29.40
CA GLY A 381 5.71 16.72 -29.91
C GLY A 381 5.88 16.29 -31.36
#